data_AF-B1V2N0-F1
#
_entry.id   AF-B1V2N0-F1
#
_cell.length_a   1.000
_cell.length_b   1.000
_cell.length_c   1.000
_cell.angle_alpha   90.00
_cell.angle_beta   90.00
_cell.angle_gamma   90.00
#
_symmetry.space_group_name_H-M   'P 1'
#
loop_
_entity.id
_entity.type
_entity.pdbx_description
1 polymer ?
#
loop_
_entity_poly.entity_id
_entity_poly.type
_entity_poly.pdbx_seq_one_letter_code
_entity_poly.pdbx_strand_id
1 'polypeptide(L)' 'MKVCEAIPFKKFKEKIRIVKELERRYKNASIEIHENFVIIQF' A
#
# COMPACT_ATOMS: atom_id res chain seq x y z
N MET A 1 -5.34 -7.80 -16.41
CA MET A 1 -4.29 -6.78 -16.26
C MET A 1 -4.22 -6.46 -14.78
N LYS A 2 -3.18 -6.93 -14.06
CA LYS A 2 -3.03 -6.59 -12.64
C LYS A 2 -2.63 -5.13 -12.58
N VAL A 3 -3.46 -4.30 -11.93
CA VAL A 3 -3.15 -2.89 -11.75
C VAL A 3 -2.21 -2.80 -10.55
N CYS A 4 -1.02 -2.22 -10.77
CA CYS A 4 -0.03 -2.01 -9.72
C CYS A 4 0.04 -0.51 -9.43
N GLU A 5 -0.23 -0.11 -8.19
CA GLU A 5 -0.05 1.27 -7.73
C GLU A 5 1.08 1.34 -6.72
N ALA A 6 1.99 2.30 -6.89
CA ALA A 6 3.05 2.59 -5.94
C ALA A 6 2.72 3.87 -5.18
N ILE A 7 2.57 3.78 -3.87
CA ILE A 7 2.20 4.88 -2.99
C ILE A 7 3.43 5.26 -2.16
N PRO A 8 4.11 6.39 -2.45
CA PRO A 8 5.24 6.85 -1.67
C PRO A 8 4.78 7.37 -0.30
N PHE A 9 5.63 7.22 0.71
CA PHE A 9 5.43 7.80 2.04
C PHE A 9 6.73 8.37 2.58
N LYS A 10 6.64 9.40 3.43
CA LYS A 10 7.83 10.00 4.08
C LYS A 10 7.98 9.66 5.55
N LYS A 11 6.89 9.30 6.22
CA LYS A 11 6.85 9.06 7.67
C LYS A 11 6.30 7.68 7.97
N PHE A 12 6.84 7.04 9.01
CA PHE A 12 6.38 5.72 9.44
C PHE A 12 4.87 5.69 9.81
N LYS A 13 4.36 6.75 10.44
CA LYS A 13 2.91 6.88 10.74
C LYS A 13 2.05 6.93 9.48
N GLU A 14 2.56 7.55 8.42
CA GLU A 14 1.88 7.68 7.13
C GLU A 14 1.78 6.33 6.44
N LYS A 15 2.88 5.56 6.43
CA LYS A 15 2.92 4.15 6.00
C LYS A 15 1.84 3.30 6.67
N ILE A 16 1.75 3.34 8.01
CA ILE A 16 0.75 2.55 8.75
C ILE A 16 -0.66 2.93 8.32
N ARG A 17 -0.94 4.23 8.15
CA ARG A 17 -2.26 4.71 7.74
C ARG A 17 -2.62 4.23 6.34
N ILE A 18 -1.69 4.34 5.38
CA ILE A 18 -1.88 3.90 4.00
C ILE A 18 -2.19 2.40 3.98
N VAL A 19 -1.35 1.56 4.60
CA VAL A 19 -1.55 0.11 4.61
C VAL A 19 -2.90 -0.28 5.21
N LYS A 20 -3.27 0.28 6.37
CA LYS A 20 -4.58 0.00 7.00
C LYS A 20 -5.76 0.42 6.13
N GLU A 21 -5.64 1.53 5.41
CA GLU A 21 -6.69 2.01 4.51
C GLU A 21 -6.83 1.08 3.29
N LEU A 22 -5.71 0.62 2.73
CA LEU A 22 -5.67 -0.32 1.63
C LEU A 22 -6.24 -1.69 2.02
N GLU A 23 -5.86 -2.25 3.17
CA GLU A 23 -6.41 -3.51 3.69
C GLU A 23 -7.93 -3.44 3.91
N ARG A 24 -8.44 -2.28 4.35
CA ARG A 24 -9.89 -2.08 4.53
C ARG A 24 -10.64 -1.97 3.22
N ARG A 25 -10.10 -1.27 2.23
CA ARG A 25 -10.74 -1.06 0.93
C ARG A 25 -10.64 -2.29 0.03
N TYR A 26 -9.53 -3.01 0.09
CA TYR A 26 -9.21 -4.09 -0.84
C TYR A 26 -8.90 -5.38 -0.11
N LYS A 27 -9.93 -6.21 0.10
CA LYS A 27 -9.82 -7.49 0.83
C LYS A 27 -8.91 -8.54 0.15
N ASN A 28 -8.70 -8.44 -1.16
CA ASN A 28 -7.93 -9.42 -1.96
C ASN A 28 -6.70 -8.81 -2.65
N ALA A 29 -6.27 -7.62 -2.24
CA ALA A 29 -5.07 -7.01 -2.81
C ALA A 29 -3.79 -7.54 -2.16
N SER A 30 -2.73 -7.71 -2.95
CA SER A 30 -1.40 -8.02 -2.42
C SER A 30 -0.66 -6.71 -2.16
N ILE A 31 -0.20 -6.51 -0.92
CA ILE A 31 0.50 -5.30 -0.49
C ILE A 31 1.96 -5.65 -0.25
N GLU A 32 2.86 -5.03 -1.02
CA GLU A 32 4.31 -5.13 -0.82
C GLU A 32 4.82 -3.82 -0.20
N ILE A 33 5.63 -3.94 0.85
CA ILE A 33 6.07 -2.79 1.64
C ILE A 33 7.58 -2.61 1.45
N HIS A 34 7.98 -1.47 0.92
CA HIS A 34 9.37 -1.06 0.77
C HIS A 34 9.73 0.05 1.76
N GLU A 35 10.97 0.55 1.68
CA GLU A 35 11.52 1.52 2.63
C GLU A 35 10.81 2.88 2.55
N ASN A 36 10.45 3.32 1.34
CA ASN A 36 9.89 4.66 1.06
C ASN A 36 8.55 4.64 0.31
N PHE A 37 8.02 3.46 0.00
CA PHE A 37 6.76 3.31 -0.72
C PHE A 37 6.11 1.95 -0.44
N VAL A 38 4.81 1.87 -0.72
CA VAL A 38 4.01 0.64 -0.69
C VAL A 38 3.54 0.37 -2.10
N ILE A 39 3.66 -0.88 -2.57
CA ILE A 39 3.04 -1.34 -3.81
C ILE A 39 1.75 -2.07 -3.45
N ILE A 40 0.66 -1.74 -4.12
CA ILE A 40 -0.58 -2.53 -4.08
C ILE A 40 -0.82 -3.16 -5.46
N GLN A 41 -1.10 -4.46 -5.46
CA GLN A 41 -1.48 -5.23 -6.64
C GLN A 41 -2.94 -5.67 -6.47
N PHE A 42 -3.81 -5.22 -7.38
CA PHE A 42 -5.22 -5.63 -7.45
C PHE A 42 -5.41 -6.93 -8.24
#